data_AF-S8DSC6-F1
#
_entry.id   AF-S8DSC6-F1
#
_cell.length_a   1.000
_cell.length_b   1.000
_cell.length_c   1.000
_cell.angle_alpha   90.00
_cell.angle_beta   90.00
_cell.angle_gamma   90.00
#
_symmetry.space_group_name_H-M   'P 1'
#
loop_
_entity.id
_entity.type
_entity.pdbx_description
1 polymer ?
#
loop_
_entity_poly.entity_id
_entity_poly.type
_entity_poly.pdbx_seq_one_letter_code
_entity_poly.pdbx_strand_id
1 'polypeptide(L)'
;MDEKELDQRIRCLPPAYGTRHFKNGISALSQVSGSERKDMARILLGCLVGRIPHDLMLTFRALLDFIYISQYPTHDDQTLKYLEDALEVYHKHKHILKTLGIRDHLNIPKFHSLVHYADSIRSLGTTDNYNTEMFERLHIDCAKKAWRASNHRNERPQMTKWLERREKIAMFESLRAHLHTQAWDIDADSNMNTDNGTGLFLPKHPSASRQSIPSITERHHAPGFAKALNQHIYSMKLGRRLTLQEQEIASSYLPFSRLDIYYTLKFTTIPLSTRIGRVKVIFKLPDTIYEHGSLNDMHAPEEWATQGPLAYVEWYANLPASADPVHMMYEVRKLPLRADGTPAGEIIPLSMIRQSCQLIPRFPKPKADRTTPTVPSDWTSDSVLDKAQKFLLNNWASKYAYQTLW
;
A
#
# COMPACT_ATOMS: atom_id res chain seq x y z
N MET A 1 24.31 -12.18 -8.73
CA MET A 1 23.46 -12.55 -7.58
C MET A 1 23.01 -13.97 -7.83
N ASP A 2 23.09 -14.84 -6.84
CA ASP A 2 22.58 -16.22 -6.96
C ASP A 2 21.05 -16.25 -6.76
N GLU A 3 20.37 -17.24 -7.34
CA GLU A 3 18.91 -17.41 -7.26
C GLU A 3 18.44 -17.54 -5.81
N LYS A 4 19.17 -18.32 -4.99
CA LYS A 4 18.85 -18.53 -3.57
C LYS A 4 18.85 -17.22 -2.80
N GLU A 5 19.76 -16.31 -3.14
CA GLU A 5 19.87 -15.04 -2.48
C GLU A 5 18.73 -14.09 -2.89
N LEU A 6 18.36 -14.06 -4.17
CA LEU A 6 17.22 -13.28 -4.64
C LEU A 6 15.94 -13.74 -3.93
N ASP A 7 15.74 -15.05 -3.84
CA ASP A 7 14.61 -15.63 -3.12
C ASP A 7 14.63 -15.26 -1.63
N GLN A 8 15.77 -15.32 -0.95
CA GLN A 8 15.88 -14.87 0.45
C GLN A 8 15.49 -13.40 0.63
N ARG A 9 15.95 -12.51 -0.27
CA ARG A 9 15.58 -11.09 -0.25
C ARG A 9 14.08 -10.90 -0.42
N ILE A 10 13.47 -11.63 -1.34
CA ILE A 10 12.03 -11.56 -1.62
C ILE A 10 11.20 -12.11 -0.44
N ARG A 11 11.62 -13.22 0.16
CA ARG A 11 10.94 -13.86 1.30
C ARG A 11 10.91 -12.99 2.54
N CYS A 12 11.95 -12.20 2.78
CA CYS A 12 12.01 -11.34 3.95
C CYS A 12 11.25 -10.01 3.77
N LEU A 13 10.71 -9.70 2.59
CA LEU A 13 9.97 -8.46 2.39
C LEU A 13 8.74 -8.41 3.32
N PRO A 14 8.48 -7.27 3.98
CA PRO A 14 7.30 -7.15 4.80
C PRO A 14 6.03 -7.21 3.93
N PRO A 15 4.92 -7.77 4.45
CA PRO A 15 3.64 -7.72 3.76
C PRO A 15 3.25 -6.28 3.46
N ALA A 16 2.78 -6.03 2.23
CA ALA A 16 2.33 -4.71 1.80
C ALA A 16 0.96 -4.81 1.12
N TYR A 17 0.13 -3.78 1.32
CA TYR A 17 -1.16 -3.72 0.68
C TYR A 17 -0.99 -3.59 -0.84
N GLY A 18 -1.77 -4.36 -1.60
CA GLY A 18 -1.77 -4.30 -3.06
C GLY A 18 -0.57 -4.96 -3.76
N THR A 19 0.36 -5.58 -3.02
CA THR A 19 1.50 -6.34 -3.58
C THR A 19 1.51 -7.75 -3.02
N ARG A 20 1.67 -8.76 -3.88
CA ARG A 20 1.76 -10.16 -3.45
C ARG A 20 3.04 -10.44 -2.65
N HIS A 21 2.88 -11.16 -1.55
CA HIS A 21 4.01 -11.69 -0.78
C HIS A 21 4.42 -13.08 -1.27
N PHE A 22 5.67 -13.23 -1.71
CA PHE A 22 6.22 -14.47 -2.26
C PHE A 22 6.95 -15.27 -1.18
N LYS A 23 6.19 -16.03 -0.36
CA LYS A 23 6.72 -16.79 0.80
C LYS A 23 7.83 -17.79 0.46
N ASN A 24 7.83 -18.32 -0.76
CA ASN A 24 8.82 -19.29 -1.23
C ASN A 24 9.82 -18.67 -2.22
N GLY A 25 9.84 -17.34 -2.36
CA GLY A 25 10.57 -16.68 -3.43
C GLY A 25 9.87 -16.82 -4.78
N ILE A 26 10.58 -16.51 -5.86
CA ILE A 26 10.08 -16.53 -7.24
C ILE A 26 10.65 -17.69 -8.06
N SER A 27 11.81 -18.24 -7.69
CA SER A 27 12.45 -19.30 -8.48
C SER A 27 11.66 -20.62 -8.48
N ALA A 28 10.80 -20.84 -7.48
CA ALA A 28 9.95 -22.02 -7.40
C ALA A 28 8.71 -21.98 -8.31
N LEU A 29 8.44 -20.86 -9.00
CA LEU A 29 7.23 -20.69 -9.82
C LEU A 29 7.43 -21.26 -11.22
N SER A 30 6.71 -22.32 -11.57
CA SER A 30 6.77 -22.95 -12.91
C SER A 30 5.83 -22.31 -13.93
N GLN A 31 4.71 -21.74 -13.51
CA GLN A 31 3.71 -21.09 -14.38
C GLN A 31 3.30 -19.72 -13.82
N VAL A 32 4.09 -18.70 -14.14
CA VAL A 32 3.87 -17.33 -13.65
C VAL A 32 2.74 -16.66 -14.43
N SER A 33 1.63 -16.40 -13.73
CA SER A 33 0.47 -15.66 -14.22
C SER A 33 0.77 -14.18 -14.49
N GLY A 34 -0.12 -13.49 -15.21
CA GLY A 34 0.02 -12.06 -15.50
C GLY A 34 0.05 -11.18 -14.25
N SER A 35 -0.79 -11.49 -13.24
CA SER A 35 -0.79 -10.78 -11.97
C SER A 35 0.51 -11.00 -11.18
N GLU A 36 1.04 -12.23 -11.17
CA GLU A 36 2.33 -12.52 -10.53
C GLU A 36 3.47 -11.76 -11.20
N ARG A 37 3.49 -11.65 -12.54
CA ARG A 37 4.49 -10.83 -13.26
C ARG A 37 4.40 -9.35 -12.87
N LYS A 38 3.18 -8.81 -12.76
CA LYS A 38 2.94 -7.43 -12.31
C LYS A 38 3.51 -7.25 -10.89
N ASP A 39 3.21 -8.16 -9.96
CA ASP A 39 3.73 -8.09 -8.59
C ASP A 39 5.25 -8.27 -8.49
N MET A 40 5.84 -9.13 -9.31
CA MET A 40 7.31 -9.28 -9.40
C MET A 40 7.97 -7.96 -9.83
N ALA A 41 7.44 -7.30 -10.86
CA ALA A 41 7.98 -6.03 -11.35
C ALA A 41 8.01 -4.94 -10.26
N ARG A 42 7.03 -4.94 -9.36
CA ARG A 42 6.93 -3.98 -8.25
C ARG A 42 8.04 -4.10 -7.22
N ILE A 43 8.58 -5.30 -6.99
CA ILE A 43 9.52 -5.57 -5.89
C ILE A 43 10.95 -5.80 -6.35
N LEU A 44 11.16 -6.23 -7.61
CA LEU A 44 12.46 -6.69 -8.08
C LEU A 44 13.54 -5.60 -8.03
N LEU A 45 13.22 -4.36 -8.45
CA LEU A 45 14.20 -3.28 -8.45
C LEU A 45 14.79 -3.04 -7.05
N GLY A 46 13.93 -3.01 -6.03
CA GLY A 46 14.32 -2.87 -4.63
C GLY A 46 15.16 -4.03 -4.11
N CYS A 47 14.83 -5.27 -4.48
CA CYS A 47 15.62 -6.44 -4.12
C CYS A 47 17.02 -6.44 -4.77
N LEU A 48 17.18 -5.85 -5.95
CA LEU A 48 18.45 -5.83 -6.68
C LEU A 48 19.41 -4.73 -6.21
N VAL A 49 18.96 -3.76 -5.41
CA VAL A 49 19.79 -2.62 -5.01
C VAL A 49 21.05 -3.06 -4.27
N GLY A 50 22.20 -2.56 -4.72
CA GLY A 50 23.51 -2.84 -4.16
C GLY A 50 24.14 -4.16 -4.62
N ARG A 51 23.51 -4.89 -5.56
CA ARG A 51 24.05 -6.15 -6.09
C ARG A 51 24.25 -6.18 -7.60
N ILE A 52 23.62 -5.28 -8.33
CA ILE A 52 23.80 -5.15 -9.78
C ILE A 52 24.55 -3.86 -10.13
N PRO A 53 25.23 -3.79 -11.29
CA PRO A 53 25.86 -2.56 -11.77
C PRO A 53 24.87 -1.40 -11.92
N HIS A 54 25.38 -0.18 -11.78
CA HIS A 54 24.56 1.04 -11.88
C HIS A 54 23.82 1.15 -13.22
N ASP A 55 24.49 0.88 -14.33
CA ASP A 55 23.86 0.96 -15.67
C ASP A 55 22.72 -0.05 -15.85
N LEU A 56 22.87 -1.25 -15.27
CA LEU A 56 21.83 -2.27 -15.31
C LEU A 56 20.62 -1.84 -14.46
N MET A 57 20.86 -1.20 -13.31
CA MET A 57 19.79 -0.65 -12.49
C MET A 57 19.04 0.47 -13.22
N LEU A 58 19.76 1.40 -13.87
CA LEU A 58 19.15 2.47 -14.66
C LEU A 58 18.31 1.93 -15.81
N THR A 59 18.78 0.87 -16.47
CA THR A 59 18.04 0.19 -17.55
C THR A 59 16.69 -0.35 -17.06
N PHE A 60 16.68 -1.05 -15.91
CA PHE A 60 15.44 -1.59 -15.36
C PHE A 60 14.52 -0.52 -14.77
N ARG A 61 15.09 0.49 -14.10
CA ARG A 61 14.35 1.64 -13.59
C ARG A 61 13.62 2.36 -14.74
N ALA A 62 14.35 2.70 -15.81
CA ALA A 62 13.79 3.41 -16.96
C ALA A 62 12.63 2.64 -17.63
N LEU A 63 12.73 1.31 -17.70
CA LEU A 63 11.65 0.48 -18.20
C LEU A 63 10.44 0.47 -17.26
N LEU A 64 10.65 0.44 -15.94
CA LEU A 64 9.56 0.55 -14.96
C LEU A 64 8.91 1.94 -15.02
N ASP A 65 9.68 3.02 -15.11
CA ASP A 65 9.17 4.37 -15.28
C ASP A 65 8.29 4.46 -16.52
N PHE A 66 8.79 3.98 -17.67
CA PHE A 66 8.02 3.94 -18.90
C PHE A 66 6.69 3.19 -18.72
N ILE A 67 6.71 2.01 -18.11
CA ILE A 67 5.51 1.19 -17.88
C ILE A 67 4.49 1.91 -16.99
N TYR A 68 4.93 2.64 -15.97
CA TYR A 68 4.02 3.32 -15.04
C TYR A 68 3.46 4.60 -15.64
N ILE A 69 4.30 5.40 -16.32
CA ILE A 69 3.89 6.62 -16.99
C ILE A 69 2.89 6.29 -18.11
N SER A 70 3.15 5.27 -18.94
CA SER A 70 2.26 4.89 -20.05
C SER A 70 0.85 4.45 -19.60
N GLN A 71 0.68 4.20 -18.31
CA GLN A 71 -0.54 3.74 -17.67
C GLN A 71 -1.30 4.85 -16.93
N TYR A 72 -0.88 6.11 -17.09
CA TYR A 72 -1.60 7.25 -16.54
C TYR A 72 -2.97 7.41 -17.21
N PRO A 73 -4.00 7.79 -16.45
CA PRO A 73 -5.36 7.92 -16.97
C PRO A 73 -5.54 9.19 -17.82
N THR A 74 -4.56 10.10 -17.80
CA THR A 74 -4.52 11.33 -18.59
C THR A 74 -3.07 11.63 -18.94
N HIS A 75 -2.87 12.23 -20.11
CA HIS A 75 -1.57 12.66 -20.59
C HIS A 75 -1.65 14.10 -21.09
N ASP A 76 -0.60 14.84 -20.80
CA ASP A 76 -0.27 16.16 -21.33
C ASP A 76 1.12 16.10 -21.99
N ASP A 77 1.56 17.21 -22.59
CA ASP A 77 2.87 17.25 -23.26
C ASP A 77 4.03 16.99 -22.29
N GLN A 78 3.87 17.34 -21.02
CA GLN A 78 4.89 17.14 -19.99
C GLN A 78 5.04 15.66 -19.60
N THR A 79 3.94 14.96 -19.37
CA THR A 79 3.94 13.52 -19.06
C THR A 79 4.33 12.67 -20.26
N LEU A 80 3.98 13.10 -21.48
CA LEU A 80 4.51 12.49 -22.70
C LEU A 80 6.02 12.66 -22.81
N LYS A 81 6.54 13.84 -22.48
CA LYS A 81 7.99 14.07 -22.41
C LYS A 81 8.66 13.16 -21.37
N TYR A 82 8.07 12.98 -20.18
CA TYR A 82 8.59 12.02 -19.20
C TYR A 82 8.64 10.59 -19.73
N LEU A 83 7.64 10.19 -20.53
CA LEU A 83 7.61 8.87 -21.17
C LEU A 83 8.74 8.72 -22.20
N GLU A 84 8.97 9.74 -23.02
CA GLU A 84 10.05 9.80 -24.02
C GLU A 84 11.43 9.81 -23.35
N ASP A 85 11.63 10.63 -22.31
CA ASP A 85 12.86 10.71 -21.52
C ASP A 85 13.20 9.35 -20.87
N ALA A 86 12.20 8.65 -20.32
CA ALA A 86 12.39 7.31 -19.77
C ALA A 86 12.87 6.32 -20.84
N LEU A 87 12.32 6.40 -22.06
CA LEU A 87 12.73 5.54 -23.17
C LEU A 87 14.17 5.87 -23.65
N GLU A 88 14.55 7.14 -23.67
CA GLU A 88 15.92 7.57 -23.98
C GLU A 88 16.93 7.00 -22.98
N VAL A 89 16.64 7.11 -21.68
CA VAL A 89 17.47 6.53 -20.61
C VAL A 89 17.60 5.02 -20.78
N TYR A 90 16.51 4.32 -21.13
CA TYR A 90 16.57 2.89 -21.42
C TYR A 90 17.49 2.59 -22.62
N HIS A 91 17.35 3.32 -23.73
CA HIS A 91 18.17 3.12 -24.92
C HIS A 91 19.66 3.44 -24.71
N LYS A 92 19.97 4.42 -23.86
CA LYS A 92 21.34 4.77 -23.48
C LYS A 92 22.04 3.63 -22.72
N HIS A 93 21.35 2.94 -21.82
CA HIS A 93 21.97 1.95 -20.93
C HIS A 93 21.76 0.49 -21.35
N LYS A 94 20.76 0.17 -22.19
CA LYS A 94 20.39 -1.22 -22.55
C LYS A 94 21.53 -2.09 -23.08
N HIS A 95 22.60 -1.50 -23.61
CA HIS A 95 23.77 -2.24 -24.11
C HIS A 95 24.43 -3.09 -23.02
N ILE A 96 24.31 -2.70 -21.75
CA ILE A 96 24.83 -3.47 -20.62
C ILE A 96 24.30 -4.92 -20.57
N LEU A 97 23.08 -5.15 -21.07
CA LEU A 97 22.48 -6.49 -21.13
C LEU A 97 23.26 -7.41 -22.09
N LYS A 98 23.83 -6.85 -23.17
CA LYS A 98 24.70 -7.58 -24.10
C LYS A 98 26.09 -7.76 -23.52
N THR A 99 26.66 -6.70 -22.95
CA THR A 99 27.99 -6.73 -22.33
C THR A 99 28.10 -7.78 -21.23
N LEU A 100 27.04 -7.95 -20.44
CA LEU A 100 26.97 -8.98 -19.40
C LEU A 100 26.59 -10.39 -19.91
N GLY A 101 26.38 -10.55 -21.23
CA GLY A 101 26.00 -11.83 -21.84
C GLY A 101 24.60 -12.32 -21.44
N ILE A 102 23.71 -11.44 -20.95
CA ILE A 102 22.35 -11.81 -20.55
C ILE A 102 21.50 -12.12 -21.79
N ARG A 103 21.75 -11.42 -22.90
CA ARG A 103 21.11 -11.61 -24.20
C ARG A 103 22.05 -11.20 -25.34
N ASP A 104 22.01 -11.92 -26.45
CA ASP A 104 22.78 -11.59 -27.65
C ASP A 104 22.22 -10.36 -28.39
N HIS A 105 20.89 -10.27 -28.45
CA HIS A 105 20.18 -9.16 -29.09
C HIS A 105 18.95 -8.72 -28.28
N LEU A 106 18.51 -7.49 -28.55
CA LEU A 106 17.29 -6.89 -27.98
C LEU A 106 16.22 -6.65 -29.04
N ASN A 107 16.34 -7.30 -30.21
CA ASN A 107 15.35 -7.26 -31.31
C ASN A 107 14.10 -8.07 -30.93
N ILE A 108 13.37 -7.58 -29.93
CA ILE A 108 12.13 -8.17 -29.44
C ILE A 108 11.02 -7.20 -29.82
N PRO A 109 9.97 -7.65 -30.53
CA PRO A 109 8.89 -6.77 -31.00
C PRO A 109 8.30 -5.89 -29.89
N LYS A 110 8.19 -6.43 -28.67
CA LYS A 110 7.70 -5.69 -27.48
C LYS A 110 8.61 -4.54 -27.03
N PHE A 111 9.92 -4.64 -27.23
CA PHE A 111 10.84 -3.53 -26.93
C PHE A 111 10.85 -2.50 -28.06
N HIS A 112 10.71 -2.94 -29.31
CA HIS A 112 10.58 -2.02 -30.44
C HIS A 112 9.29 -1.21 -30.37
N SER A 113 8.17 -1.83 -29.99
CA SER A 113 6.88 -1.15 -29.90
C SER A 113 6.86 0.04 -28.95
N LEU A 114 7.76 0.09 -27.96
CA LEU A 114 7.84 1.19 -26.99
C LEU A 114 8.06 2.55 -27.66
N VAL A 115 8.77 2.59 -28.78
CA VAL A 115 9.04 3.82 -29.54
C VAL A 115 7.76 4.46 -30.07
N HIS A 116 6.70 3.68 -30.29
CA HIS A 116 5.45 4.16 -30.87
C HIS A 116 4.42 4.60 -29.82
N TYR A 117 4.69 4.46 -28.51
CA TYR A 117 3.69 4.73 -27.48
C TYR A 117 3.29 6.20 -27.43
N ALA A 118 4.24 7.13 -27.50
CA ALA A 118 3.92 8.56 -27.42
C ALA A 118 2.98 8.98 -28.57
N ASP A 119 3.28 8.57 -29.80
CA ASP A 119 2.45 8.85 -30.98
C ASP A 119 1.10 8.13 -30.93
N SER A 120 1.09 6.88 -30.44
CA SER A 120 -0.15 6.12 -30.23
C SER A 120 -1.03 6.80 -29.19
N ILE A 121 -0.45 7.34 -28.11
CA ILE A 121 -1.20 8.05 -27.07
C ILE A 121 -1.77 9.35 -27.63
N ARG A 122 -1.00 10.10 -28.42
CA ARG A 122 -1.49 11.32 -29.09
C ARG A 122 -2.64 11.02 -30.08
N SER A 123 -2.56 9.89 -30.78
CA SER A 123 -3.50 9.56 -31.86
C SER A 123 -4.76 8.82 -31.38
N LEU A 124 -4.64 7.95 -30.37
CA LEU A 124 -5.68 7.02 -29.93
C LEU A 124 -6.14 7.26 -28.48
N GLY A 125 -5.51 8.20 -27.76
CA GLY A 125 -5.74 8.43 -26.34
C GLY A 125 -4.93 7.48 -25.44
N THR A 126 -5.32 7.38 -24.17
CA THR A 126 -4.62 6.57 -23.16
C THR A 126 -4.62 5.08 -23.49
N THR A 127 -3.62 4.35 -22.98
CA THR A 127 -3.39 2.93 -23.34
C THR A 127 -4.51 1.98 -22.92
N ASP A 128 -5.39 2.40 -21.99
CA ASP A 128 -6.57 1.66 -21.58
C ASP A 128 -7.70 1.68 -22.63
N ASN A 129 -7.74 2.68 -23.52
CA ASN A 129 -8.76 2.79 -24.57
C ASN A 129 -8.64 1.71 -25.66
N TYR A 130 -7.45 1.14 -25.87
CA TYR A 130 -7.19 0.19 -26.96
C TYR A 130 -6.47 -1.07 -26.49
N ASN A 131 -6.53 -1.38 -25.19
CA ASN A 131 -6.02 -2.66 -24.68
C ASN A 131 -7.00 -3.82 -24.94
N THR A 132 -6.54 -5.05 -24.69
CA THR A 132 -7.35 -6.26 -24.88
C THR A 132 -8.03 -6.75 -23.60
N GLU A 133 -7.84 -6.08 -22.45
CA GLU A 133 -8.35 -6.55 -21.16
C GLU A 133 -9.89 -6.59 -21.14
N MET A 134 -10.55 -5.61 -21.77
CA MET A 134 -12.02 -5.59 -21.92
C MET A 134 -12.52 -6.83 -22.67
N PHE A 135 -11.90 -7.17 -23.80
CA PHE A 135 -12.30 -8.33 -24.60
C PHE A 135 -12.00 -9.66 -23.88
N GLU A 136 -10.88 -9.75 -23.15
CA GLU A 136 -10.59 -10.91 -22.30
C GLU A 136 -11.64 -11.08 -21.20
N ARG A 137 -12.14 -9.98 -20.62
CA ARG A 137 -13.21 -10.02 -19.62
C ARG A 137 -14.53 -10.50 -20.23
N LEU A 138 -14.91 -9.95 -21.38
CA LEU A 138 -16.10 -10.39 -22.11
C LEU A 138 -16.02 -11.87 -22.49
N HIS A 139 -14.84 -12.39 -22.82
CA HIS A 139 -14.68 -13.81 -23.11
C HIS A 139 -14.99 -14.71 -21.89
N ILE A 140 -14.73 -14.25 -20.66
CA ILE A 140 -15.15 -14.98 -19.44
C ILE A 140 -16.67 -15.03 -19.33
N ASP A 141 -17.31 -13.87 -19.47
CA ASP A 141 -18.74 -13.71 -19.22
C ASP A 141 -19.60 -14.27 -20.35
N CYS A 142 -19.19 -14.03 -21.60
CA CYS A 142 -19.94 -14.39 -22.80
C CYS A 142 -19.64 -15.81 -23.30
N ALA A 143 -18.39 -16.27 -23.19
CA ALA A 143 -18.01 -17.59 -23.71
C ALA A 143 -17.84 -18.64 -22.59
N LYS A 144 -16.97 -18.41 -21.60
CA LYS A 144 -16.66 -19.46 -20.59
C LYS A 144 -17.86 -19.81 -19.72
N LYS A 145 -18.65 -18.84 -19.26
CA LYS A 145 -19.86 -19.12 -18.47
C LYS A 145 -20.95 -19.80 -19.31
N ALA A 146 -21.16 -19.35 -20.55
CA ALA A 146 -22.11 -19.96 -21.47
C ALA A 146 -21.73 -21.41 -21.79
N TRP A 147 -20.44 -21.67 -22.06
CA TRP A 147 -19.91 -23.01 -22.29
C TRP A 147 -20.18 -23.93 -21.10
N ARG A 148 -19.83 -23.51 -19.88
CA ARG A 148 -20.08 -24.29 -18.64
C ARG A 148 -21.55 -24.58 -18.37
N ALA A 149 -22.46 -23.74 -18.86
CA ALA A 149 -23.90 -23.91 -18.72
C ALA A 149 -24.51 -24.79 -19.82
N SER A 150 -23.74 -25.17 -20.85
CA SER A 150 -24.17 -26.04 -21.93
C SER A 150 -23.93 -27.52 -21.58
N ASN A 151 -24.52 -28.42 -22.37
CA ASN A 151 -24.22 -29.85 -22.29
C ASN A 151 -22.94 -30.27 -23.06
N HIS A 152 -22.15 -29.30 -23.54
CA HIS A 152 -20.93 -29.48 -24.35
C HIS A 152 -21.10 -30.27 -25.67
N ARG A 153 -22.33 -30.40 -26.20
CA ARG A 153 -22.61 -31.02 -27.51
C ARG A 153 -23.37 -30.04 -28.40
N ASN A 154 -22.84 -29.70 -29.58
CA ASN A 154 -23.42 -28.64 -30.41
C ASN A 154 -23.67 -27.38 -29.55
N GLU A 155 -22.60 -26.90 -28.94
CA GLU A 155 -22.61 -25.88 -27.89
C GLU A 155 -23.05 -24.50 -28.40
N ARG A 156 -22.73 -24.15 -29.65
CA ARG A 156 -22.87 -22.77 -30.13
C ARG A 156 -24.30 -22.25 -30.02
N PRO A 157 -25.35 -22.96 -30.50
CA PRO A 157 -26.74 -22.54 -30.29
C PRO A 157 -27.14 -22.44 -28.82
N GLN A 158 -26.60 -23.32 -27.96
CA GLN A 158 -26.89 -23.30 -26.52
C GLN A 158 -26.25 -22.09 -25.84
N MET A 159 -25.00 -21.77 -26.20
CA MET A 159 -24.28 -20.61 -25.70
C MET A 159 -24.97 -19.32 -26.14
N THR A 160 -25.37 -19.20 -27.41
CA THR A 160 -26.14 -18.05 -27.91
C THR A 160 -27.47 -17.89 -27.18
N LYS A 161 -28.23 -18.99 -27.01
CA LYS A 161 -29.51 -18.96 -26.26
C LYS A 161 -29.32 -18.60 -24.79
N TRP A 162 -28.22 -19.03 -24.18
CA TRP A 162 -27.87 -18.67 -22.81
C TRP A 162 -27.58 -17.17 -22.68
N LEU A 163 -26.85 -16.59 -23.64
CA LEU A 163 -26.58 -15.14 -23.69
C LEU A 163 -27.87 -14.34 -23.87
N GLU A 164 -28.70 -14.72 -24.83
CA GLU A 164 -29.98 -14.06 -25.09
C GLU A 164 -30.87 -14.03 -23.84
N ARG A 165 -30.91 -15.13 -23.07
CA ARG A 165 -31.64 -15.20 -21.80
C ARG A 165 -31.08 -14.25 -20.75
N ARG A 166 -29.76 -14.14 -20.64
CA ARG A 166 -29.12 -13.20 -19.70
C ARG A 166 -29.39 -11.75 -20.06
N GLU A 167 -29.35 -11.41 -21.34
CA GLU A 167 -29.68 -10.07 -21.82
C GLU A 167 -31.13 -9.72 -21.49
N LYS A 168 -32.08 -10.63 -21.72
CA LYS A 168 -33.49 -10.43 -21.35
C LYS A 168 -33.68 -10.22 -19.85
N ILE A 169 -32.99 -11.00 -19.01
CA ILE A 169 -33.04 -10.83 -17.55
C ILE A 169 -32.45 -9.48 -17.14
N ALA A 170 -31.29 -9.10 -17.67
CA ALA A 170 -30.65 -7.82 -17.35
C ALA A 170 -31.51 -6.61 -17.78
N MET A 171 -32.14 -6.68 -18.96
CA MET A 171 -33.10 -5.66 -19.41
C MET A 171 -34.31 -5.57 -18.47
N PHE A 172 -34.85 -6.71 -18.04
CA PHE A 172 -35.97 -6.74 -17.10
C PHE A 172 -35.59 -6.17 -15.72
N GLU A 173 -34.41 -6.51 -15.20
CA GLU A 173 -33.89 -5.95 -13.95
C GLU A 173 -33.71 -4.43 -14.03
N SER A 174 -33.16 -3.94 -15.16
CA SER A 174 -33.02 -2.50 -15.43
C SER A 174 -34.37 -1.79 -15.47
N LEU A 175 -35.35 -2.37 -16.16
CA LEU A 175 -36.71 -1.82 -16.23
C LEU A 175 -37.35 -1.76 -14.84
N ARG A 176 -37.22 -2.85 -14.04
CA ARG A 176 -37.75 -2.90 -12.68
C ARG A 176 -37.12 -1.84 -11.78
N ALA A 177 -35.80 -1.62 -11.90
CA ALA A 177 -35.10 -0.56 -11.15
C ALA A 177 -35.60 0.84 -11.54
N HIS A 178 -35.79 1.10 -12.83
CA HIS A 178 -36.32 2.38 -13.32
C HIS A 178 -37.73 2.66 -12.77
N LEU A 179 -38.61 1.66 -12.81
CA LEU A 179 -39.98 1.77 -12.27
C LEU A 179 -40.01 1.99 -10.75
N HIS A 180 -39.11 1.35 -9.99
CA HIS A 180 -39.00 1.60 -8.55
C HIS A 180 -38.44 2.98 -8.22
N THR A 181 -37.53 3.52 -9.04
CA THR A 181 -36.96 4.86 -8.83
C THR A 181 -38.02 5.94 -9.06
N GLN A 182 -38.81 5.82 -10.14
CA GLN A 182 -39.95 6.72 -10.38
C GLN A 182 -41.04 6.64 -9.30
N ALA A 183 -41.19 5.49 -8.62
CA ALA A 183 -42.14 5.34 -7.52
C ALA A 183 -41.64 5.97 -6.19
N TRP A 184 -40.34 6.23 -6.05
CA TRP A 184 -39.75 6.84 -4.85
C TRP A 184 -39.46 8.35 -4.99
N ASP A 185 -39.36 8.87 -6.21
CA ASP A 185 -39.23 10.31 -6.48
C ASP A 185 -40.51 11.13 -6.15
N ILE A 186 -41.62 10.46 -5.78
CA ILE A 186 -42.87 11.13 -5.35
C ILE A 186 -42.91 11.39 -3.83
N ASP A 187 -42.09 10.70 -3.02
CA ASP A 187 -42.20 10.73 -1.55
C ASP A 187 -40.90 11.07 -0.79
N ALA A 188 -39.83 11.51 -1.46
CA ALA A 188 -38.53 11.75 -0.81
C ALA A 188 -38.01 13.20 -0.98
N ASP A 189 -38.81 14.19 -0.56
CA ASP A 189 -38.25 15.48 -0.14
C ASP A 189 -38.01 15.43 1.38
N SER A 190 -36.88 14.82 1.78
CA SER A 190 -36.21 15.17 3.04
C SER A 190 -34.84 14.51 3.18
N ASN A 191 -33.84 15.40 3.31
CA ASN A 191 -32.67 15.21 4.16
C ASN A 191 -31.53 14.32 3.62
N MET A 192 -30.89 14.76 2.54
CA MET A 192 -29.48 14.41 2.30
C MET A 192 -28.59 15.32 3.15
N ASN A 193 -28.43 14.95 4.42
CA ASN A 193 -27.30 15.40 5.21
C ASN A 193 -26.05 14.85 4.53
N THR A 194 -25.33 15.70 3.81
CA THR A 194 -23.99 15.41 3.30
C THR A 194 -23.08 15.23 4.49
N ASP A 195 -22.98 14.00 4.98
CA ASP A 195 -21.92 13.59 5.89
C ASP A 195 -20.61 13.87 5.15
N ASN A 196 -19.93 14.94 5.55
CA ASN A 196 -18.57 15.27 5.13
C ASN A 196 -17.61 14.26 5.77
N GLY A 197 -17.84 12.98 5.46
CA GLY A 197 -17.05 11.88 5.95
C GLY A 197 -15.61 12.12 5.51
N THR A 198 -14.70 12.08 6.48
CA THR A 198 -13.24 12.16 6.33
C THR A 198 -12.63 11.05 5.45
N GLY A 199 -13.48 10.35 4.70
CA GLY A 199 -13.18 9.28 3.78
C GLY A 199 -12.36 8.14 4.39
N LEU A 200 -12.45 7.97 5.71
CA LEU A 200 -11.85 6.84 6.41
C LEU A 200 -12.95 5.90 6.82
N PHE A 201 -12.83 4.65 6.40
CA PHE A 201 -13.78 3.61 6.78
C PHE A 201 -13.11 2.65 7.75
N LEU A 202 -13.64 2.61 8.97
CA LEU A 202 -13.38 1.56 9.93
C LEU A 202 -14.55 0.57 9.97
N PRO A 203 -14.31 -0.69 10.32
CA PRO A 203 -15.37 -1.62 10.66
C PRO A 203 -16.28 -1.04 11.76
N LYS A 204 -17.60 -1.30 11.66
CA LYS A 204 -18.59 -0.85 12.65
C LYS A 204 -18.28 -1.37 14.06
N HIS A 205 -17.69 -2.56 14.15
CA HIS A 205 -17.32 -3.21 15.41
C HIS A 205 -15.80 -3.32 15.54
N PRO A 206 -15.24 -3.11 16.75
CA PRO A 206 -13.81 -3.28 16.98
C PRO A 206 -13.38 -4.72 16.74
N SER A 207 -12.18 -4.90 16.21
CA SER A 207 -11.59 -6.22 15.98
C SER A 207 -11.30 -6.94 17.29
N ALA A 208 -11.01 -6.18 18.35
CA ALA A 208 -10.92 -6.69 19.70
C ALA A 208 -11.36 -5.61 20.69
N SER A 209 -12.41 -5.89 21.45
CA SER A 209 -13.01 -4.93 22.38
C SER A 209 -12.38 -5.00 23.78
N ARG A 210 -12.33 -3.86 24.46
CA ARG A 210 -11.98 -3.73 25.90
C ARG A 210 -10.65 -4.39 26.30
N GLN A 211 -9.62 -4.27 25.46
CA GLN A 211 -8.27 -4.77 25.77
C GLN A 211 -7.57 -3.87 26.80
N SER A 212 -6.86 -4.46 27.75
CA SER A 212 -6.10 -3.70 28.75
C SER A 212 -4.86 -3.06 28.14
N ILE A 213 -4.47 -1.89 28.65
CA ILE A 213 -3.28 -1.15 28.19
C ILE A 213 -1.98 -1.99 28.24
N PRO A 214 -1.71 -2.78 29.31
CA PRO A 214 -0.55 -3.68 29.33
C PRO A 214 -0.61 -4.75 28.24
N SER A 215 -1.79 -5.34 28.00
CA SER A 215 -1.97 -6.36 26.96
C SER A 215 -1.77 -5.78 25.56
N ILE A 216 -2.22 -4.54 25.32
CA ILE A 216 -1.99 -3.83 24.05
C ILE A 216 -0.48 -3.63 23.83
N THR A 217 0.22 -3.17 24.86
CA THR A 217 1.67 -2.90 24.81
C THR A 217 2.47 -4.15 24.44
N GLU A 218 2.13 -5.28 25.06
CA GLU A 218 2.78 -6.57 24.81
C GLU A 218 2.40 -7.14 23.42
N ARG A 219 1.11 -7.27 23.14
CA ARG A 219 0.59 -7.92 21.91
C ARG A 219 0.95 -7.14 20.64
N HIS A 220 1.00 -5.80 20.71
CA HIS A 220 1.34 -4.95 19.57
C HIS A 220 2.82 -4.55 19.53
N HIS A 221 3.64 -5.05 20.48
CA HIS A 221 5.04 -4.68 20.65
C HIS A 221 5.24 -3.15 20.66
N ALA A 222 4.43 -2.44 21.45
CA ALA A 222 4.29 -0.98 21.43
C ALA A 222 4.67 -0.36 22.80
N PRO A 223 5.95 -0.43 23.23
CA PRO A 223 6.37 -0.06 24.59
C PRO A 223 6.12 1.41 24.94
N GLY A 224 6.12 2.31 23.96
CA GLY A 224 5.83 3.73 24.14
C GLY A 224 4.34 4.10 24.17
N PHE A 225 3.43 3.13 23.98
CA PHE A 225 2.00 3.39 23.80
C PHE A 225 1.36 4.10 25.00
N ALA A 226 1.52 3.55 26.21
CA ALA A 226 0.91 4.12 27.42
C ALA A 226 1.39 5.56 27.68
N LYS A 227 2.69 5.81 27.49
CA LYS A 227 3.31 7.13 27.65
C LYS A 227 2.78 8.14 26.62
N ALA A 228 2.64 7.72 25.36
CA ALA A 228 2.09 8.55 24.29
C ALA A 228 0.58 8.82 24.49
N LEU A 229 -0.16 7.86 25.05
CA LEU A 229 -1.58 8.00 25.39
C LEU A 229 -1.81 9.07 26.46
N ASN A 230 -1.01 9.01 27.53
CA ASN A 230 -1.03 10.06 28.55
C ASN A 230 -0.70 11.41 27.95
N GLN A 231 0.36 11.49 27.15
CA GLN A 231 0.75 12.73 26.50
C GLN A 231 -0.37 13.32 25.65
N HIS A 232 -1.05 12.50 24.85
CA HIS A 232 -2.17 12.93 24.01
C HIS A 232 -3.34 13.45 24.84
N ILE A 233 -3.81 12.67 25.81
CA ILE A 233 -5.00 13.02 26.63
C ILE A 233 -4.78 14.30 27.43
N TYR A 234 -3.62 14.44 28.07
CA TYR A 234 -3.31 15.63 28.84
C TYR A 234 -3.02 16.85 27.94
N SER A 235 -2.47 16.65 26.74
CA SER A 235 -2.30 17.76 25.79
C SER A 235 -3.64 18.32 25.31
N MET A 236 -4.67 17.47 25.20
CA MET A 236 -6.04 17.93 24.95
C MET A 236 -6.56 18.77 26.13
N LYS A 237 -6.40 18.28 27.36
CA LYS A 237 -6.87 18.99 28.56
C LYS A 237 -6.16 20.32 28.83
N LEU A 238 -4.85 20.41 28.58
CA LEU A 238 -4.00 21.53 28.98
C LEU A 238 -3.63 22.46 27.82
N GLY A 239 -3.93 22.09 26.57
CA GLY A 239 -3.52 22.83 25.36
C GLY A 239 -2.00 22.86 25.11
N ARG A 240 -1.19 22.17 25.92
CA ARG A 240 0.28 22.09 25.80
C ARG A 240 0.80 20.66 26.01
N ARG A 241 2.00 20.38 25.52
CA ARG A 241 2.69 19.11 25.81
C ARG A 241 3.14 19.07 27.29
N LEU A 242 3.01 17.90 27.91
CA LEU A 242 3.52 17.62 29.25
C LEU A 242 5.06 17.68 29.29
N THR A 243 5.60 18.18 30.40
CA THR A 243 7.04 18.09 30.69
C THR A 243 7.42 16.67 31.12
N LEU A 244 8.73 16.34 31.11
CA LEU A 244 9.22 15.00 31.47
C LEU A 244 8.81 14.59 32.89
N GLN A 245 8.84 15.51 33.85
CA GLN A 245 8.45 15.25 35.25
C GLN A 245 6.94 15.03 35.40
N GLU A 246 6.11 15.84 34.73
CA GLU A 246 4.65 15.66 34.74
C GLU A 246 4.24 14.35 34.05
N GLN A 247 5.01 13.90 33.06
CA GLN A 247 4.75 12.67 32.32
C GLN A 247 4.95 11.40 33.16
N GLU A 248 5.92 11.40 34.09
CA GLU A 248 6.13 10.28 35.03
C GLU A 248 4.97 10.15 36.02
N ILE A 249 4.45 11.28 36.51
CA ILE A 249 3.31 11.33 37.44
C ILE A 249 2.00 10.98 36.73
N ALA A 250 1.79 11.43 35.49
CA ALA A 250 0.55 11.18 34.74
C ALA A 250 0.28 9.68 34.46
N SER A 251 1.31 8.83 34.48
CA SER A 251 1.22 7.38 34.25
C SER A 251 0.21 6.66 35.14
N SER A 252 0.01 7.16 36.36
CA SER A 252 -0.85 6.54 37.39
C SER A 252 -2.30 7.03 37.36
N TYR A 253 -2.66 8.00 36.50
CA TYR A 253 -3.94 8.73 36.60
C TYR A 253 -4.81 8.65 35.33
N LEU A 254 -4.72 7.56 34.54
CA LEU A 254 -5.69 7.35 33.47
C LEU A 254 -7.06 6.98 34.04
N PRO A 255 -8.15 7.65 33.62
CA PRO A 255 -9.50 7.38 34.11
C PRO A 255 -10.14 6.13 33.47
N PHE A 256 -9.36 5.35 32.72
CA PHE A 256 -9.77 4.10 32.11
C PHE A 256 -8.55 3.18 31.94
N SER A 257 -8.80 1.86 31.89
CA SER A 257 -7.75 0.84 31.75
C SER A 257 -7.87 -0.01 30.49
N ARG A 258 -8.95 0.19 29.72
CA ARG A 258 -9.33 -0.66 28.58
C ARG A 258 -9.69 0.17 27.35
N LEU A 259 -9.32 -0.32 26.17
CA LEU A 259 -9.56 0.34 24.88
C LEU A 259 -10.06 -0.67 23.83
N ASP A 260 -10.84 -0.16 22.89
CA ASP A 260 -11.28 -0.89 21.71
C ASP A 260 -10.26 -0.77 20.59
N ILE A 261 -9.84 -1.90 20.02
CA ILE A 261 -8.74 -1.99 19.04
C ILE A 261 -9.27 -2.46 17.68
N TYR A 262 -8.74 -1.85 16.61
CA TYR A 262 -9.09 -2.15 15.23
C TYR A 262 -7.86 -2.65 14.45
N TYR A 263 -8.04 -3.70 13.64
CA TYR A 263 -6.96 -4.27 12.81
C TYR A 263 -7.11 -3.95 11.32
N THR A 264 -8.28 -3.48 10.91
CA THR A 264 -8.60 -3.20 9.50
C THR A 264 -9.08 -1.77 9.34
N LEU A 265 -8.62 -1.12 8.29
CA LEU A 265 -9.00 0.26 7.95
C LEU A 265 -8.96 0.43 6.43
N LYS A 266 -9.73 1.39 5.89
CA LYS A 266 -9.67 1.81 4.49
C LYS A 266 -9.45 3.32 4.40
N PHE A 267 -8.46 3.73 3.63
CA PHE A 267 -8.12 5.13 3.38
C PHE A 267 -8.91 5.73 2.21
N THR A 268 -9.09 7.04 2.23
CA THR A 268 -9.33 7.86 1.03
C THR A 268 -8.17 8.82 0.83
N THR A 269 -7.95 9.16 -0.43
CA THR A 269 -6.72 9.75 -0.93
C THR A 269 -6.83 11.28 -1.03
N ILE A 270 -5.90 12.00 -0.39
CA ILE A 270 -5.70 13.47 -0.53
C ILE A 270 -4.17 13.74 -0.56
N PRO A 271 -3.65 14.74 -1.31
CA PRO A 271 -2.22 15.07 -1.39
C PRO A 271 -1.59 15.63 -0.08
N LEU A 272 -0.25 15.73 -0.03
CA LEU A 272 0.65 15.29 1.06
C LEU A 272 1.17 16.30 2.10
N SER A 273 1.50 15.75 3.29
CA SER A 273 2.75 16.04 4.03
C SER A 273 3.59 14.74 4.16
N THR A 274 4.92 14.87 4.33
CA THR A 274 5.97 13.92 3.91
C THR A 274 6.57 13.02 5.01
N ARG A 275 5.82 12.67 6.06
CA ARG A 275 6.36 11.86 7.17
C ARG A 275 5.91 10.40 7.12
N ILE A 276 6.84 9.47 7.32
CA ILE A 276 6.57 8.03 7.37
C ILE A 276 6.58 7.54 8.81
N GLY A 277 5.58 6.74 9.18
CA GLY A 277 5.49 6.09 10.48
C GLY A 277 4.93 4.67 10.37
N ARG A 278 5.31 3.82 11.30
CA ARG A 278 4.75 2.47 11.46
C ARG A 278 3.57 2.54 12.42
N VAL A 279 2.38 2.22 11.94
CA VAL A 279 1.19 2.09 12.79
C VAL A 279 1.32 0.82 13.63
N LYS A 280 1.18 0.96 14.94
CA LYS A 280 1.29 -0.16 15.90
C LYS A 280 -0.07 -0.51 16.50
N VAL A 281 -0.88 0.50 16.81
CA VAL A 281 -2.20 0.35 17.43
C VAL A 281 -3.18 1.34 16.80
N ILE A 282 -4.40 0.89 16.52
CA ILE A 282 -5.53 1.75 16.15
C ILE A 282 -6.62 1.53 17.18
N PHE A 283 -7.11 2.61 17.77
CA PHE A 283 -8.03 2.52 18.90
C PHE A 283 -9.02 3.69 18.93
N LYS A 284 -10.07 3.54 19.75
CA LYS A 284 -10.96 4.63 20.11
C LYS A 284 -10.91 4.87 21.61
N LEU A 285 -11.03 6.14 22.01
CA LEU A 285 -11.23 6.48 23.41
C LEU A 285 -12.64 6.03 23.85
N PRO A 286 -12.82 5.64 25.12
CA PRO A 286 -14.11 5.17 25.60
C PRO A 286 -15.10 6.33 25.78
N ASP A 287 -16.38 6.05 25.58
CA ASP A 287 -17.47 7.02 25.80
C ASP A 287 -17.82 7.22 27.28
N THR A 288 -17.29 6.34 28.14
CA THR A 288 -17.45 6.40 29.60
C THR A 288 -16.10 6.29 30.30
N ILE A 289 -15.94 7.03 31.39
CA ILE A 289 -14.73 7.09 32.22
C ILE A 289 -15.07 6.87 33.69
N TYR A 290 -14.06 6.44 34.47
CA TYR A 290 -14.18 6.24 35.91
C TYR A 290 -13.53 7.40 36.67
N GLU A 291 -14.24 7.91 37.68
CA GLU A 291 -13.64 8.82 38.66
C GLU A 291 -12.86 8.00 39.71
N HIS A 292 -11.62 8.41 40.00
CA HIS A 292 -10.73 7.65 40.89
C HIS A 292 -11.32 7.57 42.30
N GLY A 293 -11.81 6.39 42.71
CA GLY A 293 -12.44 6.17 44.02
C GLY A 293 -13.98 6.12 44.01
N SER A 294 -14.64 6.23 42.86
CA SER A 294 -16.09 6.11 42.70
C SER A 294 -16.48 4.95 41.78
N LEU A 295 -17.57 4.24 42.10
CA LEU A 295 -18.14 3.17 41.25
C LEU A 295 -19.05 3.72 40.14
N ASN A 296 -19.18 5.04 40.01
CA ASN A 296 -20.08 5.66 39.05
C ASN A 296 -19.39 5.90 37.71
N ASP A 297 -20.03 5.44 36.63
CA ASP A 297 -19.64 5.73 35.25
C ASP A 297 -19.98 7.20 34.94
N MET A 298 -18.99 7.97 34.50
CA MET A 298 -19.18 9.32 33.97
C MET A 298 -19.07 9.32 32.45
N HIS A 299 -19.81 10.21 31.78
CA HIS A 299 -19.62 10.42 30.35
C HIS A 299 -18.23 11.02 30.08
N ALA A 300 -17.53 10.50 29.08
CA ALA A 300 -16.28 11.07 28.64
C ALA A 300 -16.49 12.50 28.09
N PRO A 301 -15.46 13.38 28.13
CA PRO A 301 -15.57 14.72 27.54
C PRO A 301 -15.98 14.66 26.07
N GLU A 302 -16.90 15.54 25.64
CA GLU A 302 -17.40 15.59 24.25
C GLU A 302 -16.28 15.72 23.21
N GLU A 303 -15.19 16.39 23.56
CA GLU A 303 -13.97 16.52 22.75
C GLU A 303 -13.43 15.16 22.27
N TRP A 304 -13.54 14.10 23.09
CA TRP A 304 -13.05 12.76 22.74
C TRP A 304 -13.89 12.14 21.62
N ALA A 305 -15.21 12.35 21.65
CA ALA A 305 -16.11 11.89 20.60
C ALA A 305 -15.82 12.62 19.27
N THR A 306 -15.46 13.91 19.32
CA THR A 306 -15.15 14.70 18.11
C THR A 306 -13.82 14.32 17.44
N GLN A 307 -12.84 13.79 18.18
CA GLN A 307 -11.54 13.37 17.59
C GLN A 307 -11.66 12.12 16.72
N GLY A 308 -12.67 11.28 16.97
CA GLY A 308 -12.85 10.01 16.29
C GLY A 308 -11.72 9.00 16.57
N PRO A 309 -11.47 8.06 15.65
CA PRO A 309 -10.46 7.02 15.81
C PRO A 309 -9.03 7.57 15.86
N LEU A 310 -8.19 7.00 16.72
CA LEU A 310 -6.79 7.38 16.92
C LEU A 310 -5.85 6.24 16.53
N ALA A 311 -4.59 6.58 16.25
CA ALA A 311 -3.54 5.61 15.96
C ALA A 311 -2.25 5.95 16.72
N TYR A 312 -1.63 4.94 17.33
CA TYR A 312 -0.25 5.04 17.82
C TYR A 312 0.72 4.67 16.71
N VAL A 313 1.62 5.60 16.40
CA VAL A 313 2.55 5.53 15.29
C VAL A 313 3.97 5.70 15.80
N GLU A 314 4.86 4.80 15.39
CA GLU A 314 6.29 4.92 15.60
C GLU A 314 6.92 5.59 14.38
N TRP A 315 7.54 6.75 14.59
CA TRP A 315 8.05 7.55 13.48
C TRP A 315 9.39 7.03 12.95
N TYR A 316 9.52 7.04 11.63
CA TYR A 316 10.83 6.99 10.98
C TYR A 316 11.43 8.40 10.91
N ALA A 317 12.72 8.45 10.57
CA ALA A 317 13.38 9.70 10.24
C ALA A 317 12.72 10.36 9.03
N ASN A 318 12.81 11.69 8.95
CA ASN A 318 12.33 12.43 7.79
C ASN A 318 13.03 11.95 6.52
N LEU A 319 12.29 11.96 5.42
CA LEU A 319 12.83 11.61 4.11
C LEU A 319 13.96 12.58 3.73
N PRO A 320 15.01 12.11 3.06
CA PRO A 320 16.03 13.00 2.51
C PRO A 320 15.42 13.92 1.46
N ALA A 321 16.06 15.06 1.21
CA ALA A 321 15.58 16.06 0.25
C ALA A 321 15.47 15.54 -1.19
N SER A 322 16.24 14.51 -1.54
CA SER A 322 16.22 13.87 -2.85
C SER A 322 16.30 12.36 -2.72
N ALA A 323 15.67 11.66 -3.66
CA ALA A 323 15.83 10.22 -3.83
C ALA A 323 17.23 9.86 -4.36
N ASP A 324 17.60 8.58 -4.26
CA ASP A 324 18.83 8.08 -4.89
C ASP A 324 18.74 8.23 -6.44
N PRO A 325 19.74 8.79 -7.12
CA PRO A 325 19.64 9.11 -8.55
C PRO A 325 19.60 7.88 -9.46
N VAL A 326 19.99 6.70 -8.97
CA VAL A 326 20.12 5.48 -9.77
C VAL A 326 18.84 4.66 -9.72
N HIS A 327 18.27 4.51 -8.52
CA HIS A 327 17.08 3.68 -8.30
C HIS A 327 15.86 4.46 -7.82
N MET A 328 15.94 5.80 -7.71
CA MET A 328 14.83 6.74 -7.40
C MET A 328 14.00 6.45 -6.15
N MET A 329 14.48 5.60 -5.25
CA MET A 329 13.80 5.34 -3.98
C MET A 329 14.43 6.18 -2.88
N TYR A 330 13.59 6.68 -1.97
CA TYR A 330 14.06 7.37 -0.78
C TYR A 330 14.56 6.38 0.26
N GLU A 331 15.68 6.70 0.92
CA GLU A 331 16.15 5.94 2.07
C GLU A 331 15.37 6.37 3.33
N VAL A 332 14.73 5.41 3.98
CA VAL A 332 13.99 5.57 5.23
C VAL A 332 14.80 4.97 6.36
N ARG A 333 15.01 5.71 7.45
CA ARG A 333 15.82 5.26 8.59
C ARG A 333 14.98 5.20 9.85
N LYS A 334 15.23 4.21 10.71
CA LYS A 334 14.69 4.23 12.07
C LYS A 334 15.32 5.34 12.88
N LEU A 335 14.52 5.96 13.74
CA LEU A 335 15.02 6.88 14.75
C LEU A 335 15.69 6.08 15.88
N PRO A 336 16.73 6.63 16.52
CA PRO A 336 17.29 6.03 17.73
C PRO A 336 16.21 5.96 18.82
N LEU A 337 16.36 4.98 19.72
CA LEU A 337 15.53 4.92 20.91
C LEU A 337 15.74 6.17 21.77
N ARG A 338 14.68 6.61 22.43
CA ARG A 338 14.76 7.68 23.43
C ARG A 338 15.59 7.22 24.64
N ALA A 339 15.96 8.16 25.50
CA ALA A 339 16.74 7.87 26.71
C ALA A 339 16.07 6.83 27.64
N ASP A 340 14.74 6.70 27.57
CA ASP A 340 13.94 5.72 28.30
C ASP A 340 13.85 4.34 27.61
N GLY A 341 14.58 4.13 26.51
CA GLY A 341 14.58 2.89 25.75
C GLY A 341 13.36 2.71 24.82
N THR A 342 12.46 3.69 24.73
CA THR A 342 11.26 3.59 23.88
C THR A 342 11.49 4.16 22.47
N PRO A 343 10.81 3.64 21.43
CA PRO A 343 10.80 4.26 20.11
C PRO A 343 10.18 5.67 20.14
N ALA A 344 10.51 6.48 19.14
CA ALA A 344 9.91 7.79 18.94
C ALA A 344 8.45 7.68 18.46
N GLY A 345 7.55 7.31 19.36
CA GLY A 345 6.12 7.16 19.11
C GLY A 345 5.29 8.39 19.47
N GLU A 346 4.15 8.52 18.81
CA GLU A 346 3.14 9.56 19.02
C GLU A 346 1.74 9.01 18.71
N ILE A 347 0.71 9.56 19.34
CA ILE A 347 -0.68 9.28 19.00
C ILE A 347 -1.18 10.40 18.10
N ILE A 348 -1.77 10.02 16.97
CA ILE A 348 -2.36 10.95 16.01
C ILE A 348 -3.80 10.54 15.70
N PRO A 349 -4.68 11.48 15.34
CA PRO A 349 -5.95 11.16 14.72
C PRO A 349 -5.74 10.26 13.50
N LEU A 350 -6.57 9.23 13.34
CA LEU A 350 -6.47 8.34 12.19
C LEU A 350 -6.70 9.10 10.87
N SER A 351 -7.42 10.23 10.93
CA SER A 351 -7.60 11.21 9.85
C SER A 351 -6.31 11.80 9.29
N MET A 352 -5.21 11.74 10.04
CA MET A 352 -3.90 12.19 9.58
C MET A 352 -3.16 11.15 8.74
N ILE A 353 -3.58 9.87 8.74
CA ILE A 353 -2.94 8.81 7.96
C ILE A 353 -3.53 8.78 6.56
N ARG A 354 -2.68 8.95 5.54
CA ARG A 354 -3.11 9.10 4.14
C ARG A 354 -3.03 7.83 3.32
N GLN A 355 -1.93 7.08 3.44
CA GLN A 355 -1.71 5.89 2.64
C GLN A 355 -0.76 4.90 3.31
N SER A 356 -0.92 3.63 2.95
CA SER A 356 0.10 2.61 3.21
C SER A 356 1.20 2.71 2.16
N CYS A 357 2.44 2.47 2.57
CA CYS A 357 3.59 2.39 1.68
C CYS A 357 4.38 1.11 1.93
N GLN A 358 5.07 0.61 0.91
CA GLN A 358 5.91 -0.57 1.03
C GLN A 358 7.36 -0.16 1.32
N LEU A 359 7.91 -0.70 2.41
CA LEU A 359 9.30 -0.54 2.79
C LEU A 359 10.09 -1.81 2.41
N ILE A 360 11.16 -1.64 1.65
CA ILE A 360 12.08 -2.72 1.27
C ILE A 360 13.34 -2.58 2.15
N PRO A 361 13.74 -3.59 2.93
CA PRO A 361 14.93 -3.48 3.78
C PRO A 361 16.19 -3.21 2.94
N ARG A 362 17.07 -2.34 3.44
CA ARG A 362 18.37 -2.14 2.81
C ARG A 362 19.26 -3.33 3.13
N PHE A 363 19.41 -4.23 2.16
CA PHE A 363 20.25 -5.41 2.32
C PHE A 363 21.73 -5.05 2.53
N PRO A 364 22.42 -5.70 3.49
CA PRO A 364 23.86 -5.59 3.65
C PRO A 364 24.64 -5.81 2.35
N LYS A 365 25.73 -5.05 2.18
CA LYS A 365 26.67 -5.29 1.09
C LYS A 365 27.34 -6.65 1.29
N PRO A 366 27.61 -7.42 0.22
CA PRO A 366 28.36 -8.65 0.33
C PRO A 366 29.74 -8.38 0.91
N LYS A 367 30.18 -9.21 1.86
CA LYS A 367 31.57 -9.22 2.30
C LYS A 367 32.44 -9.73 1.13
N ALA A 368 33.74 -9.41 1.17
CA ALA A 368 34.69 -9.82 0.11
C ALA A 368 34.69 -11.35 -0.12
N ASP A 369 34.36 -12.13 0.91
CA ASP A 369 34.10 -13.56 0.82
C ASP A 369 32.65 -13.82 0.36
N ARG A 370 32.49 -14.32 -0.88
CA ARG A 370 31.22 -14.55 -1.57
C ARG A 370 30.30 -15.60 -0.90
N THR A 371 30.75 -16.22 0.18
CA THR A 371 30.09 -17.36 0.84
C THR A 371 29.08 -16.96 1.91
N THR A 372 29.16 -15.75 2.48
CA THR A 372 28.20 -15.30 3.51
C THR A 372 26.88 -14.81 2.91
N PRO A 373 25.71 -15.30 3.39
CA PRO A 373 24.42 -14.80 2.92
C PRO A 373 24.27 -13.32 3.27
N THR A 374 23.92 -12.48 2.29
CA THR A 374 23.74 -11.03 2.53
C THR A 374 22.45 -10.70 3.23
N VAL A 375 21.49 -11.63 3.28
CA VAL A 375 20.29 -11.47 4.09
C VAL A 375 20.58 -12.11 5.44
N PRO A 376 20.51 -11.36 6.55
CA PRO A 376 20.62 -11.94 7.88
C PRO A 376 19.59 -13.05 8.06
N SER A 377 20.01 -14.19 8.62
CA SER A 377 19.16 -15.40 8.75
C SER A 377 17.93 -15.17 9.64
N ASP A 378 18.01 -14.16 10.49
CA ASP A 378 16.98 -13.80 11.44
C ASP A 378 15.98 -12.77 10.88
N TRP A 379 16.17 -12.31 9.63
CA TRP A 379 15.22 -11.44 8.92
C TRP A 379 14.13 -12.26 8.24
N THR A 380 12.92 -12.14 8.75
CA THR A 380 11.70 -12.72 8.18
C THR A 380 10.72 -11.61 7.80
N SER A 381 9.69 -11.93 7.02
CA SER A 381 8.61 -10.97 6.69
C SER A 381 8.00 -10.29 7.91
N ASP A 382 7.92 -11.01 9.03
CA ASP A 382 7.32 -10.54 10.28
C ASP A 382 8.29 -9.73 11.15
N SER A 383 9.59 -9.98 11.04
CA SER A 383 10.61 -9.40 11.93
C SER A 383 11.47 -8.32 11.28
N VAL A 384 11.49 -8.23 9.94
CA VAL A 384 12.38 -7.32 9.22
C VAL A 384 12.12 -5.85 9.57
N LEU A 385 10.86 -5.47 9.79
CA LEU A 385 10.49 -4.12 10.19
C LEU A 385 10.95 -3.78 11.61
N ASP A 386 11.27 -4.77 12.44
CA ASP A 386 11.80 -4.60 13.80
C ASP A 386 13.33 -4.64 13.82
N LYS A 387 13.94 -5.44 12.95
CA LYS A 387 15.39 -5.71 12.95
C LYS A 387 16.20 -4.81 12.02
N ALA A 388 15.70 -4.53 10.81
CA ALA A 388 16.42 -3.68 9.87
C ALA A 388 16.38 -2.21 10.33
N GLN A 389 17.48 -1.49 10.13
CA GLN A 389 17.63 -0.09 10.53
C GLN A 389 17.35 0.89 9.38
N LYS A 390 17.49 0.42 8.15
CA LYS A 390 17.35 1.20 6.93
C LYS A 390 16.46 0.47 5.94
N PHE A 391 15.64 1.24 5.24
CA PHE A 391 14.70 0.77 4.24
C PHE A 391 14.75 1.67 3.02
N LEU A 392 14.26 1.17 1.90
CA LEU A 392 13.97 1.89 0.68
C LEU A 392 12.46 1.99 0.55
N LEU A 393 11.97 3.20 0.30
CA LEU A 393 10.57 3.45 0.02
C LEU A 393 10.25 3.02 -1.42
N ASN A 394 9.36 2.05 -1.60
CA ASN A 394 9.07 1.52 -2.93
C ASN A 394 8.04 2.37 -3.68
N ASN A 395 8.51 3.18 -4.63
CA ASN A 395 7.65 4.00 -5.49
C ASN A 395 6.76 3.15 -6.40
N TRP A 396 7.23 1.97 -6.84
CA TRP A 396 6.51 1.13 -7.79
C TRP A 396 5.49 0.20 -7.12
N ALA A 397 5.26 0.28 -5.81
CA ALA A 397 4.28 -0.59 -5.14
C ALA A 397 2.86 -0.45 -5.72
N SER A 398 2.50 0.73 -6.22
CA SER A 398 1.24 0.99 -6.93
C SER A 398 1.36 2.22 -7.82
N LYS A 399 0.41 2.43 -8.74
CA LYS A 399 0.35 3.66 -9.56
C LYS A 399 0.28 4.91 -8.68
N TYR A 400 -0.52 4.84 -7.60
CA TYR A 400 -0.68 5.95 -6.67
C TYR A 400 0.61 6.26 -5.88
N ALA A 401 1.32 5.22 -5.42
CA ALA A 401 2.63 5.39 -4.79
C ALA A 401 3.61 6.06 -5.76
N TYR A 402 3.58 5.66 -7.04
CA TYR A 402 4.45 6.23 -8.06
C TYR A 402 4.15 7.71 -8.37
N GLN A 403 2.88 8.14 -8.25
CA GLN A 403 2.48 9.54 -8.50
C GLN A 403 2.61 10.47 -7.29
N THR A 404 2.71 9.90 -6.08
CA THR A 404 2.70 10.69 -4.83
C THR A 404 4.07 10.72 -4.16
N LEU A 405 4.92 9.73 -4.40
CA LEU A 405 6.27 9.68 -3.83
C LEU A 405 7.32 10.22 -4.80
N TRP A 406 7.00 10.22 -6.09
CA TRP A 406 7.77 10.78 -7.19
C TRP A 406 6.86 11.76 -7.92
#